data_AF-G4CH45-F1
#
_entry.id   AF-G4CH45-F1
#
_cell.length_a   1.000
_cell.length_b   1.000
_cell.length_c   1.000
_cell.angle_alpha   90.00
_cell.angle_beta   90.00
_cell.angle_gamma   90.00
#
_symmetry.space_group_name_H-M   'P 1'
#
loop_
_entity.id
_entity.type
_entity.pdbx_description
1 polymer ?
#
loop_
_entity_poly.entity_id
_entity_poly.type
_entity_poly.pdbx_seq_one_letter_code
_entity_poly.pdbx_strand_id
1 'polypeptide(L)'
;MIHSMTGFANGSAECGSKRLYMELRAVNHRYLDIQFKMPEELRHLEGSLREAISAAVARGKLECRIQLQNTGRRTAQTLEVDKKLVAQLADLNQKIRKQHPGIAKLGVADILAFPGVLAAPAEDGGDLNEAVAELLGEVLDEFNRARRREGEQLQQHLLKRLQNMDDIVEILSQLFPQLLQQHMDKAEQRLRDAVHNMNTERLQQEFAIFMQKADVDEEFSRLRTHIAEVRRIVTGSKGSVGKRLDFLMQELNREANTLGSKSIATECTQASVELKVLIEQMREQVQNIE
;
A
#
# COMPACT_ATOMS: atom_id res chain seq x y z
N MET A 1 0.49 9.67 -12.26
CA MET A 1 -0.70 8.85 -11.93
C MET A 1 -0.46 8.28 -10.55
N ILE A 2 -1.47 8.40 -9.70
CA ILE A 2 -1.43 7.95 -8.31
C ILE A 2 -1.49 6.42 -8.30
N HIS A 3 -0.70 5.79 -7.43
CA HIS A 3 -0.81 4.36 -7.13
C HIS A 3 -1.26 4.18 -5.69
N SER A 4 -2.05 3.15 -5.43
CA SER A 4 -2.35 2.73 -4.05
C SER A 4 -1.12 2.10 -3.40
N MET A 5 -0.90 2.33 -2.11
CA MET A 5 0.15 1.68 -1.31
C MET A 5 -0.21 0.22 -0.92
N THR A 6 -1.46 -0.19 -1.11
CA THR A 6 -1.90 -1.57 -0.91
C THR A 6 -2.05 -2.28 -2.24
N GLY A 7 -1.85 -3.59 -2.25
CA GLY A 7 -2.00 -4.38 -3.47
C GLY A 7 -1.99 -5.87 -3.17
N PHE A 8 -2.64 -6.63 -4.05
CA PHE A 8 -2.65 -8.08 -4.04
C PHE A 8 -2.64 -8.60 -5.47
N ALA A 9 -1.77 -9.57 -5.74
CA ALA A 9 -1.79 -10.33 -6.97
C ALA A 9 -1.34 -11.76 -6.71
N ASN A 10 -1.83 -12.69 -7.51
CA ASN A 10 -1.37 -14.07 -7.50
C ASN A 10 -1.25 -14.60 -8.92
N GLY A 11 -0.51 -15.69 -9.05
CA GLY A 11 -0.33 -16.39 -10.31
C GLY A 11 0.14 -17.81 -10.07
N SER A 12 0.04 -18.64 -11.10
CA SER A 12 0.55 -20.00 -11.07
C SER A 12 1.11 -20.39 -12.43
N ALA A 13 2.20 -21.15 -12.41
CA ALA A 13 2.84 -21.69 -13.60
C ALA A 13 3.10 -23.19 -13.43
N GLU A 14 3.18 -23.93 -14.53
CA GLU A 14 3.59 -25.34 -14.54
C GLU A 14 5.00 -25.45 -15.11
N CYS A 15 5.88 -26.17 -14.41
CA CYS A 15 7.25 -26.44 -14.83
C CYS A 15 7.51 -27.95 -14.70
N GLY A 16 7.38 -28.68 -15.80
CA GLY A 16 7.51 -30.14 -15.81
C GLY A 16 6.53 -30.84 -14.87
N SER A 17 7.06 -31.48 -13.82
CA SER A 17 6.30 -32.21 -12.80
C SER A 17 5.97 -31.37 -11.56
N LYS A 18 6.31 -30.07 -11.58
CA LYS A 18 6.05 -29.10 -10.52
C LYS A 18 5.02 -28.06 -10.98
N ARG A 19 4.20 -27.59 -10.05
CA ARG A 19 3.36 -26.39 -10.20
C ARG A 19 3.82 -25.36 -9.19
N LEU A 20 4.09 -24.17 -9.69
CA LEU A 20 4.50 -22.99 -8.96
C LEU A 20 3.25 -22.15 -8.67
N TYR A 21 3.13 -21.67 -7.44
CA TYR A 21 2.18 -20.64 -7.06
C TYR A 21 2.94 -19.47 -6.46
N MET A 22 2.62 -18.26 -6.91
CA MET A 22 3.20 -17.03 -6.41
C MET A 22 2.10 -16.06 -5.98
N GLU A 23 2.31 -15.42 -4.84
CA GLU A 23 1.41 -14.41 -4.28
C GLU A 23 2.24 -13.20 -3.84
N LEU A 24 1.81 -12.01 -4.26
CA LEU A 24 2.33 -10.73 -3.81
C LEU A 24 1.25 -10.00 -3.02
N ARG A 25 1.57 -9.62 -1.79
CA ARG A 25 0.70 -8.82 -0.93
C ARG A 25 1.47 -7.63 -0.38
N ALA A 26 0.93 -6.43 -0.53
CA ALA A 26 1.54 -5.22 0.03
C ALA A 26 0.62 -4.48 0.98
N VAL A 27 1.24 -3.91 2.01
CA VAL A 27 0.62 -3.01 2.98
C VAL A 27 1.41 -1.71 3.10
N ASN A 28 0.75 -0.67 3.61
CA ASN A 28 1.38 0.62 3.84
C ASN A 28 2.55 0.50 4.83
N HIS A 29 3.73 0.93 4.39
CA HIS A 29 4.92 1.01 5.23
C HIS A 29 5.80 2.16 4.75
N ARG A 30 6.62 2.75 5.63
CA ARG A 30 7.42 3.95 5.31
C ARG A 30 8.51 3.70 4.26
N TYR A 31 9.10 2.52 4.28
CA TYR A 31 10.16 2.07 3.39
C TYR A 31 9.75 0.80 2.67
N LEU A 32 10.39 0.52 1.54
CA LEU A 32 10.25 -0.78 0.89
C LEU A 32 10.87 -1.86 1.80
N ASP A 33 10.05 -2.77 2.28
CA ASP A 33 10.45 -3.94 3.06
C ASP A 33 9.90 -5.19 2.36
N ILE A 34 10.80 -5.99 1.78
CA ILE A 34 10.41 -7.19 1.02
C ILE A 34 10.70 -8.42 1.88
N GLN A 35 9.64 -9.15 2.20
CA GLN A 35 9.67 -10.40 2.94
C GLN A 35 9.33 -11.56 2.00
N PHE A 36 10.23 -12.54 1.90
CA PHE A 36 9.99 -13.75 1.14
C PHE A 36 9.55 -14.91 2.03
N LYS A 37 8.57 -15.68 1.56
CA LYS A 37 8.19 -16.99 2.09
C LYS A 37 8.27 -18.00 0.97
N MET A 38 9.41 -18.67 0.83
CA MET A 38 9.68 -19.60 -0.26
C MET A 38 10.34 -20.91 0.23
N PRO A 39 10.23 -22.03 -0.52
CA PRO A 39 10.94 -23.27 -0.25
C PRO A 39 12.45 -23.09 -0.29
N GLU A 40 13.18 -23.95 0.41
CA GLU A 40 14.66 -23.89 0.48
C GLU A 40 15.32 -24.07 -0.89
N GLU A 41 14.70 -24.86 -1.78
CA GLU A 41 15.10 -25.06 -3.18
C GLU A 41 15.15 -23.78 -4.03
N LEU A 42 14.47 -22.70 -3.62
CA LEU A 42 14.41 -21.44 -4.38
C LEU A 42 15.19 -20.30 -3.74
N ARG A 43 15.83 -20.51 -2.59
CA ARG A 43 16.50 -19.43 -1.83
C ARG A 43 17.62 -18.75 -2.60
N HIS A 44 18.29 -19.46 -3.51
CA HIS A 44 19.33 -18.87 -4.35
C HIS A 44 18.80 -17.79 -5.31
N LEU A 45 17.49 -17.79 -5.61
CA LEU A 45 16.86 -16.77 -6.46
C LEU A 45 16.49 -15.49 -5.70
N GLU A 46 16.49 -15.51 -4.37
CA GLU A 46 15.99 -14.39 -3.55
C GLU A 46 16.62 -13.05 -3.95
N GLY A 47 17.93 -13.00 -4.18
CA GLY A 47 18.63 -11.78 -4.60
C GLY A 47 18.04 -11.18 -5.89
N SER A 48 17.92 -12.01 -6.93
CA SER A 48 17.37 -11.59 -8.23
C SER A 48 15.91 -11.16 -8.14
N LEU A 49 15.09 -11.88 -7.38
CA LEU A 49 13.68 -11.55 -7.18
C LEU A 49 13.53 -10.24 -6.40
N ARG A 50 14.39 -9.99 -5.41
CA ARG A 50 14.40 -8.75 -4.62
C ARG A 50 14.75 -7.55 -5.50
N GLU A 51 15.74 -7.68 -6.38
CA GLU A 51 16.12 -6.63 -7.33
C GLU A 51 14.96 -6.31 -8.29
N ALA A 52 14.33 -7.33 -8.88
CA ALA A 52 13.18 -7.16 -9.77
C ALA A 52 12.00 -6.45 -9.07
N ILE A 53 11.64 -6.87 -7.85
CA ILE A 53 10.58 -6.22 -7.07
C ILE A 53 10.95 -4.76 -6.74
N SER A 54 12.20 -4.51 -6.35
CA SER A 54 12.67 -3.16 -5.97
C SER A 54 12.72 -2.19 -7.15
N ALA A 55 12.90 -2.69 -8.37
CA ALA A 55 12.79 -1.88 -9.58
C ALA A 55 11.34 -1.47 -9.90
N ALA A 56 10.37 -2.29 -9.50
CA ALA A 56 8.95 -2.08 -9.80
C ALA A 56 8.17 -1.34 -8.69
N VAL A 57 8.59 -1.46 -7.43
CA VAL A 57 7.87 -0.93 -6.25
C VAL A 57 8.80 -0.05 -5.42
N ALA A 58 8.42 1.21 -5.19
CA ALA A 58 9.28 2.16 -4.48
C ALA A 58 9.07 2.16 -2.94
N ARG A 59 7.85 1.82 -2.47
CA ARG A 59 7.52 1.85 -1.04
C ARG A 59 6.47 0.80 -0.66
N GLY A 60 6.52 0.36 0.59
CA GLY A 60 5.53 -0.55 1.20
C GLY A 60 6.17 -1.79 1.80
N LYS A 61 5.43 -2.50 2.65
CA LYS A 61 5.85 -3.82 3.11
C LYS A 61 5.21 -4.85 2.19
N LEU A 62 6.03 -5.56 1.44
CA LEU A 62 5.61 -6.52 0.42
C LEU A 62 6.01 -7.93 0.87
N GLU A 63 5.01 -8.79 1.01
CA GLU A 63 5.20 -10.21 1.23
C GLU A 63 5.09 -10.94 -0.11
N CYS A 64 6.16 -11.61 -0.51
CA CYS A 64 6.20 -12.50 -1.67
C CYS A 64 6.20 -13.95 -1.17
N ARG A 65 5.11 -14.66 -1.42
CA ARG A 65 4.97 -16.07 -1.07
C ARG A 65 5.07 -16.93 -2.31
N ILE A 66 5.99 -17.88 -2.29
CA ILE A 66 6.19 -18.85 -3.35
C ILE A 66 5.90 -20.24 -2.78
N GLN A 67 5.11 -21.04 -3.49
CA GLN A 67 4.86 -22.42 -3.14
C GLN A 67 5.13 -23.32 -4.35
N LEU A 68 5.78 -24.44 -4.10
CA LEU A 68 5.98 -25.51 -5.06
C LEU A 68 5.08 -26.68 -4.67
N GLN A 69 4.33 -27.20 -5.63
CA GLN A 69 3.58 -28.44 -5.47
C GLN A 69 4.00 -29.41 -6.57
N ASN A 70 4.32 -30.64 -6.22
CA ASN A 70 4.53 -31.68 -7.23
C ASN A 70 3.18 -32.04 -7.84
N THR A 71 2.99 -31.77 -9.13
CA THR A 71 1.74 -32.02 -9.86
C THR A 71 1.51 -33.49 -10.17
N GLY A 72 2.46 -34.36 -9.81
CA GLY A 72 2.19 -35.76 -9.54
C GLY A 72 1.24 -36.42 -10.54
N ARG A 73 1.60 -36.44 -11.83
CA ARG A 73 1.24 -37.63 -12.60
C ARG A 73 1.91 -38.79 -11.89
N ARG A 74 1.13 -39.50 -11.08
CA ARG A 74 1.39 -40.88 -10.63
C ARG A 74 1.43 -41.82 -11.85
N THR A 75 2.14 -41.47 -12.92
CA THR A 75 2.62 -42.44 -13.89
C THR A 75 3.70 -43.20 -13.14
N ALA A 76 3.32 -44.38 -12.65
CA ALA A 76 4.17 -45.40 -12.03
C ALA A 76 5.62 -44.94 -11.89
N GLN A 77 5.99 -44.42 -10.70
CA GLN A 77 7.39 -44.21 -10.36
C GLN A 77 8.09 -45.54 -10.62
N THR A 78 8.71 -45.64 -11.78
CA THR A 78 9.51 -46.79 -12.15
C THR A 78 10.73 -46.58 -11.29
N LEU A 79 10.80 -47.27 -10.16
CA LEU A 79 11.95 -47.19 -9.26
C LEU A 79 13.18 -47.47 -10.12
N GLU A 80 13.96 -46.43 -10.39
CA GLU A 80 15.19 -46.58 -11.16
C GLU A 80 16.22 -47.18 -10.21
N VAL A 81 16.51 -48.44 -10.44
CA VAL A 81 17.53 -49.17 -9.70
C VAL A 81 18.84 -49.03 -10.45
N ASP A 82 19.90 -48.58 -9.78
CA ASP A 82 21.25 -48.66 -10.36
C ASP A 82 21.66 -50.14 -10.47
N LYS A 83 21.42 -50.69 -11.66
CA LYS A 83 21.70 -52.10 -11.97
C LYS A 83 23.19 -52.45 -11.80
N LYS A 84 24.10 -51.49 -11.99
CA LYS A 84 25.54 -51.72 -11.80
C LYS A 84 25.86 -51.84 -10.32
N LEU A 85 25.33 -50.94 -9.50
CA LEU A 85 25.54 -50.97 -8.05
C LEU A 85 24.91 -52.23 -7.43
N VAL A 86 23.71 -52.61 -7.87
CA VAL A 86 23.08 -53.88 -7.47
C VAL A 86 23.95 -55.09 -7.83
N ALA A 87 24.49 -55.14 -9.05
CA ALA A 87 25.37 -56.23 -9.46
C ALA A 87 26.66 -56.30 -8.62
N GLN A 88 27.24 -55.15 -8.29
CA GLN A 88 28.43 -55.07 -7.41
C GLN A 88 28.12 -55.57 -6.00
N LEU A 89 27.00 -55.14 -5.40
CA LEU A 89 26.58 -55.58 -4.08
C LEU A 89 26.27 -57.08 -4.04
N ALA A 90 25.66 -57.62 -5.11
CA ALA A 90 25.41 -59.05 -5.24
C ALA A 90 26.71 -59.89 -5.33
N ASP A 91 27.69 -59.44 -6.11
CA ASP A 91 29.00 -60.10 -6.21
C ASP A 91 29.78 -60.05 -4.89
N LEU A 92 29.77 -58.91 -4.20
CA LEU A 92 30.38 -58.76 -2.88
C LEU A 92 29.73 -59.70 -1.85
N ASN A 93 28.40 -59.76 -1.82
CA ASN A 93 27.66 -60.69 -0.96
C ASN A 93 28.09 -62.15 -1.20
N GLN A 94 28.32 -62.53 -2.46
CA GLN A 94 28.78 -63.88 -2.79
C GLN A 94 30.23 -64.13 -2.35
N LYS A 95 31.15 -63.19 -2.61
CA LYS A 95 32.57 -63.32 -2.26
C LYS A 95 32.79 -63.39 -0.75
N ILE A 96 32.15 -62.51 0.01
CA ILE A 96 32.27 -62.46 1.47
C ILE A 96 31.76 -63.77 2.09
N ARG A 97 30.64 -64.30 1.61
CA ARG A 97 30.09 -65.56 2.13
C ARG A 97 30.94 -66.79 1.81
N LYS A 98 31.70 -66.78 0.70
CA LYS A 98 32.68 -67.83 0.43
C LYS A 98 33.84 -67.83 1.42
N GLN A 99 34.27 -66.65 1.86
CA GLN A 99 35.37 -66.47 2.82
C GLN A 99 34.90 -66.64 4.27
N HIS A 100 33.63 -66.29 4.56
CA HIS A 100 33.05 -66.26 5.91
C HIS A 100 31.64 -66.89 5.91
N PRO A 101 31.52 -68.23 6.05
CA PRO A 101 30.25 -68.95 5.95
C PRO A 101 29.21 -68.58 7.03
N GLY A 102 29.66 -68.01 8.15
CA GLY A 102 28.81 -67.62 9.29
C GLY A 102 28.10 -66.27 9.12
N ILE A 103 28.39 -65.50 8.06
CA ILE A 103 27.76 -64.19 7.82
C ILE A 103 26.41 -64.38 7.10
N ALA A 104 25.37 -63.70 7.60
CA ALA A 104 24.04 -63.70 7.00
C ALA A 104 24.04 -63.13 5.58
N LYS A 105 23.15 -63.65 4.72
CA LYS A 105 23.00 -63.17 3.33
C LYS A 105 22.37 -61.78 3.33
N LEU A 106 22.88 -60.87 2.50
CA LEU A 106 22.13 -59.67 2.15
C LEU A 106 20.86 -60.09 1.37
N GLY A 107 19.70 -59.66 1.86
CA GLY A 107 18.42 -59.78 1.18
C GLY A 107 18.22 -58.66 0.17
N VAL A 108 17.17 -58.79 -0.66
CA VAL A 108 16.80 -57.75 -1.63
C VAL A 108 16.51 -56.42 -0.93
N ALA A 109 15.89 -56.46 0.25
CA ALA A 109 15.63 -55.27 1.05
C ALA A 109 16.92 -54.57 1.49
N ASP A 110 17.96 -55.31 1.89
CA ASP A 110 19.24 -54.75 2.31
C ASP A 110 19.99 -54.10 1.14
N ILE A 111 19.85 -54.69 -0.06
CA ILE A 111 20.42 -54.15 -1.30
C ILE A 111 19.69 -52.86 -1.69
N LEU A 112 18.35 -52.83 -1.65
CA LEU A 112 17.57 -51.64 -1.99
C LEU A 112 17.74 -50.49 -0.99
N ALA A 113 18.00 -50.82 0.29
CA ALA A 113 18.29 -49.83 1.33
C ALA A 113 19.72 -49.27 1.26
N PHE A 114 20.60 -49.87 0.43
CA PHE A 114 21.96 -49.41 0.29
C PHE A 114 21.99 -48.03 -0.41
N PRO A 115 22.68 -47.02 0.17
CA PRO A 115 22.71 -45.67 -0.39
C PRO A 115 23.13 -45.67 -1.86
N GLY A 116 22.31 -45.03 -2.71
CA GLY A 116 22.55 -44.93 -4.16
C GLY A 116 21.97 -46.07 -5.01
N VAL A 117 21.38 -47.13 -4.42
CA VAL A 117 20.76 -48.21 -5.20
C VAL A 117 19.40 -47.81 -5.76
N LEU A 118 18.57 -47.16 -4.95
CA LEU A 118 17.36 -46.52 -5.42
C LEU A 118 17.70 -45.10 -5.86
N ALA A 119 17.73 -44.87 -7.17
CA ALA A 119 17.79 -43.53 -7.72
C ALA A 119 16.38 -42.93 -7.67
N ALA A 120 16.24 -41.75 -7.06
CA ALA A 120 15.11 -40.90 -7.39
C ALA A 120 15.25 -40.55 -8.88
N PRO A 121 14.17 -40.64 -9.68
CA PRO A 121 14.24 -40.22 -11.08
C PRO A 121 14.79 -38.80 -11.13
N ALA A 122 15.74 -38.55 -12.03
CA ALA A 122 16.20 -37.20 -12.30
C ALA A 122 14.97 -36.33 -12.59
N GLU A 123 14.82 -35.21 -11.89
CA GLU A 123 13.76 -34.26 -12.17
C GLU A 123 14.03 -33.62 -13.54
N ASP A 124 13.59 -34.31 -14.59
CA ASP A 124 13.55 -33.79 -15.95
C ASP A 124 12.37 -32.80 -15.97
N GLY A 125 12.65 -31.51 -15.75
CA GLY A 125 11.57 -30.59 -15.38
C GLY A 125 11.85 -29.11 -15.55
N GLY A 126 12.31 -28.69 -16.73
CA GLY A 126 12.42 -27.27 -17.11
C GLY A 126 13.41 -26.46 -16.26
N ASP A 127 13.84 -25.30 -16.74
CA ASP A 127 14.61 -24.40 -15.87
C ASP A 127 13.64 -23.74 -14.89
N LEU A 128 13.51 -24.34 -13.70
CA LEU A 128 12.65 -23.84 -12.63
C LEU A 128 12.95 -22.37 -12.30
N ASN A 129 14.20 -21.92 -12.51
CA ASN A 129 14.59 -20.53 -12.28
C ASN A 129 13.92 -19.59 -13.28
N GLU A 130 13.90 -19.97 -14.56
CA GLU A 130 13.27 -19.22 -15.63
C GLU A 130 11.75 -19.13 -15.40
N ALA A 131 11.11 -20.25 -15.06
CA ALA A 131 9.68 -20.28 -14.75
C ALA A 131 9.31 -19.39 -13.55
N VAL A 132 10.17 -19.33 -12.52
CA VAL A 132 9.96 -18.44 -11.36
C VAL A 132 10.12 -16.97 -11.76
N ALA A 133 11.11 -16.64 -12.59
CA ALA A 133 11.36 -15.28 -13.05
C ALA A 133 10.22 -14.77 -13.95
N GLU A 134 9.75 -15.60 -14.90
CA GLU A 134 8.61 -15.28 -15.76
C GLU A 134 7.33 -15.07 -14.94
N LEU A 135 7.03 -15.99 -14.01
CA LEU A 135 5.84 -15.85 -13.16
C LEU A 135 5.92 -14.59 -12.29
N LEU A 136 7.10 -14.23 -11.76
CA LEU A 136 7.27 -12.98 -11.02
C LEU A 136 6.93 -11.78 -11.90
N GLY A 137 7.39 -11.76 -13.14
CA GLY A 137 7.06 -10.69 -14.10
C GLY A 137 5.56 -10.52 -14.29
N GLU A 138 4.85 -11.62 -14.56
CA GLU A 138 3.39 -11.60 -14.74
C GLU A 138 2.65 -11.12 -13.49
N VAL A 139 3.03 -11.64 -12.32
CA VAL A 139 2.39 -11.28 -11.05
C VAL A 139 2.69 -9.83 -10.67
N LEU A 140 3.91 -9.33 -10.92
CA LEU A 140 4.27 -7.92 -10.71
C LEU A 140 3.47 -6.98 -11.63
N ASP A 141 3.27 -7.37 -12.88
CA ASP A 141 2.47 -6.59 -13.82
C ASP A 141 1.01 -6.50 -13.36
N GLU A 142 0.40 -7.63 -12.97
CA GLU A 142 -0.97 -7.61 -12.43
C GLU A 142 -1.05 -6.82 -11.11
N PHE A 143 -0.05 -6.95 -10.25
CA PHE A 143 0.05 -6.20 -9.00
C PHE A 143 0.07 -4.69 -9.26
N ASN A 144 0.89 -4.22 -10.18
CA ASN A 144 0.95 -2.81 -10.55
C ASN A 144 -0.32 -2.32 -11.25
N ARG A 145 -0.96 -3.16 -12.08
CA ARG A 145 -2.27 -2.86 -12.68
C ARG A 145 -3.35 -2.71 -11.62
N ALA A 146 -3.38 -3.58 -10.60
CA ALA A 146 -4.32 -3.48 -9.48
C ALA A 146 -4.12 -2.17 -8.70
N ARG A 147 -2.87 -1.85 -8.36
CA ARG A 147 -2.52 -0.60 -7.63
C ARG A 147 -2.87 0.66 -8.41
N ARG A 148 -2.74 0.64 -9.73
CA ARG A 148 -3.11 1.75 -10.60
C ARG A 148 -4.63 1.93 -10.68
N ARG A 149 -5.40 0.85 -10.83
CA ARG A 149 -6.88 0.90 -10.80
C ARG A 149 -7.40 1.46 -9.48
N GLU A 150 -6.85 1.01 -8.37
CA GLU A 150 -7.19 1.55 -7.04
C GLU A 150 -6.77 3.02 -6.91
N GLY A 151 -5.58 3.37 -7.39
CA GLY A 151 -5.10 4.76 -7.41
C GLY A 151 -5.98 5.71 -8.22
N GLU A 152 -6.54 5.26 -9.35
CA GLU A 152 -7.51 6.01 -10.15
C GLU A 152 -8.83 6.25 -9.40
N GLN A 153 -9.32 5.25 -8.65
CA GLN A 153 -10.49 5.42 -7.80
C GLN A 153 -10.23 6.41 -6.66
N LEU A 154 -9.10 6.28 -5.97
CA LEU A 154 -8.68 7.22 -4.93
C LEU A 154 -8.57 8.65 -5.46
N GLN A 155 -8.01 8.81 -6.67
CA GLN A 155 -7.92 10.09 -7.35
C GLN A 155 -9.32 10.71 -7.56
N GLN A 156 -10.28 9.95 -8.08
CA GLN A 156 -11.65 10.42 -8.27
C GLN A 156 -12.33 10.80 -6.96
N HIS A 157 -12.13 10.01 -5.90
CA HIS A 157 -12.65 10.31 -4.56
C HIS A 157 -12.10 11.63 -4.02
N LEU A 158 -10.79 11.88 -4.14
CA LEU A 158 -10.19 13.14 -3.73
C LEU A 158 -10.74 14.32 -4.55
N LEU A 159 -10.82 14.19 -5.87
CA LEU A 159 -11.34 15.26 -6.74
C LEU A 159 -12.79 15.63 -6.41
N LYS A 160 -13.64 14.64 -6.10
CA LYS A 160 -15.01 14.89 -5.66
C LYS A 160 -15.05 15.69 -4.35
N ARG A 161 -14.15 15.39 -3.41
CA ARG A 161 -14.08 16.11 -2.13
C ARG A 161 -13.58 17.54 -2.29
N LEU A 162 -12.57 17.74 -3.12
CA LEU A 162 -12.09 19.08 -3.47
C LEU A 162 -13.20 19.91 -4.10
N GLN A 163 -14.02 19.31 -4.97
CA GLN A 163 -15.19 20.01 -5.52
C GLN A 163 -16.17 20.43 -4.42
N ASN A 164 -16.53 19.52 -3.51
CA ASN A 164 -17.42 19.88 -2.40
C ASN A 164 -16.82 21.00 -1.51
N MET A 165 -15.50 21.04 -1.33
CA MET A 165 -14.84 22.12 -0.60
C MET A 165 -14.91 23.45 -1.35
N ASP A 166 -14.69 23.44 -2.67
CA ASP A 166 -14.84 24.61 -3.53
C ASP A 166 -16.27 25.16 -3.44
N ASP A 167 -17.29 24.29 -3.51
CA ASP A 167 -18.71 24.68 -3.40
C ASP A 167 -19.01 25.35 -2.05
N ILE A 168 -18.52 24.79 -0.93
CA ILE A 168 -18.68 25.37 0.42
C ILE A 168 -18.01 26.76 0.48
N VAL A 169 -16.78 26.85 -0.02
CA VAL A 169 -16.01 28.11 -0.02
C VAL A 169 -16.69 29.16 -0.88
N GLU A 170 -17.22 28.80 -2.05
CA GLU A 170 -17.90 29.72 -2.95
C GLU A 170 -19.21 30.25 -2.35
N ILE A 171 -20.07 29.36 -1.85
CA ILE A 171 -21.33 29.75 -1.20
C ILE A 171 -21.05 30.69 -0.02
N LEU A 172 -20.09 30.35 0.83
CA LEU A 172 -19.76 31.17 1.98
C LEU A 172 -19.17 32.51 1.55
N SER A 173 -18.31 32.55 0.53
CA SER A 173 -17.73 33.79 0.00
C SER A 173 -18.79 34.76 -0.54
N GLN A 174 -19.87 34.24 -1.13
CA GLN A 174 -20.98 35.05 -1.62
C GLN A 174 -21.86 35.59 -0.48
N LEU A 175 -22.06 34.80 0.57
CA LEU A 175 -22.82 35.20 1.76
C LEU A 175 -22.05 36.17 2.68
N PHE A 176 -20.72 36.06 2.69
CA PHE A 176 -19.87 36.74 3.66
C PHE A 176 -20.05 38.27 3.70
N PRO A 177 -20.15 39.01 2.58
CA PRO A 177 -20.39 40.46 2.61
C PRO A 177 -21.67 40.83 3.37
N GLN A 178 -22.75 40.06 3.20
CA GLN A 178 -24.00 40.29 3.90
C GLN A 178 -23.88 39.96 5.39
N LEU A 179 -23.23 38.85 5.73
CA LEU A 179 -23.00 38.44 7.12
C LEU A 179 -22.13 39.47 7.86
N LEU A 180 -21.12 40.01 7.17
CA LEU A 180 -20.26 41.07 7.67
C LEU A 180 -21.07 42.34 7.94
N GLN A 181 -21.91 42.77 7.00
CA GLN A 181 -22.76 43.95 7.20
C GLN A 181 -23.71 43.77 8.39
N GLN A 182 -24.41 42.64 8.48
CA GLN A 182 -25.29 42.34 9.61
C GLN A 182 -24.55 42.33 10.95
N HIS A 183 -23.32 41.84 10.97
CA HIS A 183 -22.47 41.87 12.16
C HIS A 183 -22.04 43.31 12.49
N MET A 184 -21.66 44.11 11.50
CA MET A 184 -21.32 45.53 11.67
C MET A 184 -22.49 46.33 12.24
N ASP A 185 -23.71 46.15 11.73
CA ASP A 185 -24.90 46.85 12.21
C ASP A 185 -25.20 46.50 13.68
N LYS A 186 -25.10 45.22 14.05
CA LYS A 186 -25.27 44.76 15.44
C LYS A 186 -24.18 45.30 16.36
N ALA A 187 -22.94 45.32 15.90
CA ALA A 187 -21.82 45.87 16.66
C ALA A 187 -21.98 47.38 16.88
N GLU A 188 -22.41 48.11 15.84
CA GLU A 188 -22.68 49.54 15.93
C GLU A 188 -23.80 49.83 16.95
N GLN A 189 -24.89 49.06 16.93
CA GLN A 189 -25.97 49.20 17.91
C GLN A 189 -25.47 48.97 19.35
N ARG A 190 -24.68 47.92 19.58
CA ARG A 190 -24.08 47.64 20.91
C ARG A 190 -23.12 48.72 21.36
N LEU A 191 -22.34 49.30 20.43
CA LEU A 191 -21.43 50.40 20.72
C LEU A 191 -22.21 51.67 21.05
N ARG A 192 -23.26 52.01 20.30
CA ARG A 192 -24.15 53.16 20.63
C ARG A 192 -24.74 53.00 22.04
N ASP A 193 -25.24 51.82 22.38
CA ASP A 193 -25.75 51.53 23.73
C ASP A 193 -24.67 51.64 24.81
N ALA A 194 -23.45 51.15 24.55
CA ALA A 194 -22.33 51.23 25.49
C ALA A 194 -21.83 52.66 25.70
N VAL A 195 -21.76 53.47 24.63
CA VAL A 195 -21.44 54.90 24.68
C VAL A 195 -22.51 55.67 25.44
N HIS A 196 -23.79 55.38 25.17
CA HIS A 196 -24.91 56.01 25.87
C HIS A 196 -24.88 55.72 27.38
N ASN A 197 -24.44 54.53 27.76
CA ASN A 197 -24.29 54.11 29.16
C ASN A 197 -22.90 54.43 29.77
N MET A 198 -22.01 55.12 29.04
CA MET A 198 -20.63 55.44 29.45
C MET A 198 -19.82 54.24 30.00
N ASN A 199 -20.02 53.04 29.44
CA ASN A 199 -19.34 51.83 29.92
C ASN A 199 -18.04 51.57 29.13
N THR A 200 -16.94 52.14 29.61
CA THR A 200 -15.61 52.09 28.98
C THR A 200 -15.05 50.67 28.86
N GLU A 201 -15.31 49.78 29.82
CA GLU A 201 -14.85 48.38 29.78
C GLU A 201 -15.50 47.61 28.62
N ARG A 202 -16.82 47.79 28.44
CA ARG A 202 -17.58 47.17 27.35
C ARG A 202 -17.12 47.68 25.98
N LEU A 203 -16.73 48.95 25.91
CA LEU A 203 -16.21 49.57 24.70
C LEU A 203 -14.83 49.03 24.29
N GLN A 204 -13.93 48.84 25.27
CA GLN A 204 -12.61 48.23 25.05
C GLN A 204 -12.72 46.76 24.62
N GLN A 205 -13.65 46.02 25.21
CA GLN A 205 -13.86 44.60 24.90
C GLN A 205 -14.41 44.39 23.48
N GLU A 206 -15.39 45.19 23.06
CA GLU A 206 -15.94 45.14 21.69
C GLU A 206 -14.91 45.60 20.65
N PHE A 207 -14.08 46.61 20.95
CA PHE A 207 -13.03 47.08 20.05
C PHE A 207 -11.90 46.05 19.89
N ALA A 208 -11.52 45.34 20.96
CA ALA A 208 -10.53 44.24 20.89
C ALA A 208 -11.05 43.05 20.07
N ILE A 209 -12.34 42.70 20.22
CA ILE A 209 -13.00 41.66 19.42
C ILE A 209 -13.09 42.06 17.95
N PHE A 210 -13.34 43.34 17.66
CA PHE A 210 -13.38 43.88 16.30
C PHE A 210 -12.01 43.81 15.59
N MET A 211 -10.93 44.21 16.29
CA MET A 211 -9.55 44.17 15.75
C MET A 211 -9.03 42.75 15.47
N GLN A 212 -9.52 41.73 16.19
CA GLN A 212 -9.09 40.34 15.98
C GLN A 212 -9.79 39.62 14.81
N LYS A 213 -10.88 40.19 14.26
CA LYS A 213 -11.80 39.47 13.36
C LYS A 213 -11.79 39.96 11.91
N ALA A 214 -10.96 40.93 11.56
CA ALA A 214 -11.02 41.68 10.31
C ALA A 214 -10.21 41.11 9.12
N ASP A 215 -9.87 39.82 9.08
CA ASP A 215 -9.23 39.24 7.88
C ASP A 215 -9.66 37.79 7.61
N VAL A 216 -10.93 37.62 7.22
CA VAL A 216 -11.49 36.34 6.75
C VAL A 216 -11.21 36.14 5.25
N ASP A 217 -10.99 37.22 4.51
CA ASP A 217 -10.60 37.18 3.10
C ASP A 217 -9.25 36.48 2.90
N GLU A 218 -8.29 36.70 3.80
CA GLU A 218 -7.04 35.95 3.82
C GLU A 218 -7.28 34.44 3.99
N GLU A 219 -8.17 34.04 4.91
CA GLU A 219 -8.49 32.62 5.16
C GLU A 219 -9.14 31.97 3.93
N PHE A 220 -10.05 32.68 3.24
CA PHE A 220 -10.61 32.21 1.97
C PHE A 220 -9.56 32.06 0.88
N SER A 221 -8.65 33.03 0.76
CA SER A 221 -7.56 33.00 -0.22
C SER A 221 -6.62 31.82 0.03
N ARG A 222 -6.25 31.56 1.30
CA ARG A 222 -5.42 30.42 1.69
C ARG A 222 -6.12 29.09 1.43
N LEU A 223 -7.40 28.95 1.81
CA LEU A 223 -8.19 27.75 1.51
C LEU A 223 -8.19 27.44 0.00
N ARG A 224 -8.51 28.43 -0.84
CA ARG A 224 -8.51 28.26 -2.31
C ARG A 224 -7.13 27.87 -2.84
N THR A 225 -6.07 28.50 -2.32
CA THR A 225 -4.69 28.19 -2.71
C THR A 225 -4.32 26.75 -2.38
N HIS A 226 -4.65 26.28 -1.18
CA HIS A 226 -4.39 24.90 -0.78
C HIS A 226 -5.24 23.89 -1.55
N ILE A 227 -6.54 24.16 -1.77
CA ILE A 227 -7.42 23.30 -2.58
C ILE A 227 -6.87 23.17 -4.01
N ALA A 228 -6.47 24.28 -4.63
CA ALA A 228 -5.89 24.28 -5.97
C ALA A 228 -4.58 23.49 -6.03
N GLU A 229 -3.72 23.60 -5.01
CA GLU A 229 -2.46 22.86 -4.97
C GLU A 229 -2.68 21.36 -4.76
N VAL A 230 -3.64 20.95 -3.91
CA VAL A 230 -4.03 19.54 -3.77
C VAL A 230 -4.54 19.01 -5.12
N ARG A 231 -5.42 19.75 -5.80
CA ARG A 231 -5.94 19.39 -7.12
C ARG A 231 -4.80 19.19 -8.13
N ARG A 232 -3.86 20.13 -8.19
CA ARG A 232 -2.67 20.06 -9.07
C ARG A 232 -1.83 18.83 -8.79
N ILE A 233 -1.59 18.51 -7.52
CA ILE A 233 -0.79 17.33 -7.16
C ILE A 233 -1.50 16.05 -7.60
N VAL A 234 -2.79 15.96 -7.32
CA VAL A 234 -3.62 14.79 -7.61
C VAL A 234 -3.76 14.55 -9.12
N THR A 235 -3.82 15.60 -9.95
CA THR A 235 -3.99 15.46 -11.41
C THR A 235 -2.67 15.40 -12.18
N GLY A 236 -1.63 16.10 -11.71
CA GLY A 236 -0.44 16.41 -12.51
C GLY A 236 0.86 15.74 -12.07
N SER A 237 0.95 15.21 -10.85
CA SER A 237 2.24 14.73 -10.32
C SER A 237 2.56 13.29 -10.74
N LYS A 238 3.86 13.05 -10.96
CA LYS A 238 4.47 11.72 -11.08
C LYS A 238 5.40 11.52 -9.88
N GLY A 239 5.42 10.32 -9.30
CA GLY A 239 6.25 9.98 -8.15
C GLY A 239 5.52 10.13 -6.81
N SER A 240 6.28 10.08 -5.71
CA SER A 240 5.70 10.02 -4.37
C SER A 240 5.00 11.32 -3.98
N VAL A 241 3.68 11.29 -3.84
CA VAL A 241 2.87 12.48 -3.49
C VAL A 241 2.26 12.42 -2.10
N GLY A 242 2.17 11.23 -1.49
CA GLY A 242 1.47 11.04 -0.21
C GLY A 242 1.93 11.97 0.92
N LYS A 243 3.24 12.18 1.09
CA LYS A 243 3.77 13.10 2.13
C LYS A 243 3.38 14.56 1.89
N ARG A 244 3.39 14.98 0.63
CA ARG A 244 3.06 16.35 0.25
C ARG A 244 1.57 16.62 0.43
N LEU A 245 0.75 15.64 0.10
CA LEU A 245 -0.69 15.67 0.35
C LEU A 245 -0.99 15.69 1.86
N ASP A 246 -0.29 14.90 2.68
CA ASP A 246 -0.49 14.90 4.14
C ASP A 246 -0.17 16.26 4.77
N PHE A 247 0.90 16.92 4.31
CA PHE A 247 1.19 18.31 4.69
C PHE A 247 0.05 19.27 4.31
N LEU A 248 -0.48 19.17 3.08
CA LEU A 248 -1.59 20.02 2.65
C LEU A 248 -2.89 19.75 3.43
N MET A 249 -3.12 18.51 3.89
CA MET A 249 -4.26 18.21 4.77
C MET A 249 -4.12 18.93 6.11
N GLN A 250 -2.90 19.04 6.65
CA GLN A 250 -2.63 19.79 7.88
C GLN A 250 -2.86 21.29 7.68
N GLU A 251 -2.36 21.85 6.58
CA GLU A 251 -2.58 23.27 6.27
C GLU A 251 -4.08 23.57 6.06
N LEU A 252 -4.80 22.77 5.27
CA LEU A 252 -6.25 22.91 5.10
C LEU A 252 -7.00 22.83 6.43
N ASN A 253 -6.60 21.92 7.32
CA ASN A 253 -7.21 21.81 8.65
C ASN A 253 -6.96 23.07 9.49
N ARG A 254 -5.75 23.64 9.41
CA ARG A 254 -5.40 24.89 10.09
C ARG A 254 -6.24 26.05 9.59
N GLU A 255 -6.39 26.22 8.28
CA GLU A 255 -7.22 27.29 7.72
C GLU A 255 -8.72 27.07 8.07
N ALA A 256 -9.23 25.83 7.98
CA ALA A 256 -10.60 25.52 8.38
C ALA A 256 -10.85 25.79 9.87
N ASN A 257 -9.90 25.47 10.75
CA ASN A 257 -9.97 25.82 12.17
C ASN A 257 -10.02 27.34 12.37
N THR A 258 -9.17 28.07 11.65
CA THR A 258 -9.05 29.52 11.78
C THR A 258 -10.33 30.23 11.33
N LEU A 259 -10.93 29.79 10.21
CA LEU A 259 -12.26 30.22 9.75
C LEU A 259 -13.34 30.02 10.81
N GLY A 260 -13.33 28.87 11.50
CA GLY A 260 -14.27 28.57 12.58
C GLY A 260 -14.04 29.39 13.84
N SER A 261 -12.79 29.56 14.28
CA SER A 261 -12.46 30.31 15.51
C SER A 261 -12.61 31.82 15.36
N LYS A 262 -12.46 32.34 14.14
CA LYS A 262 -12.66 33.76 13.80
C LYS A 262 -14.06 34.05 13.26
N SER A 263 -14.95 33.06 13.28
CA SER A 263 -16.31 33.14 12.76
C SER A 263 -17.12 34.28 13.40
N ILE A 264 -17.75 35.08 12.54
CA ILE A 264 -18.70 36.14 12.93
C ILE A 264 -20.17 35.71 12.81
N ALA A 265 -20.41 34.54 12.20
CA ALA A 265 -21.73 34.09 11.79
C ALA A 265 -21.80 32.56 11.85
N THR A 266 -22.96 32.01 12.21
CA THR A 266 -23.16 30.55 12.36
C THR A 266 -22.78 29.78 11.10
N GLU A 267 -23.00 30.38 9.93
CA GLU A 267 -22.67 29.88 8.60
C GLU A 267 -21.16 29.60 8.44
N CYS A 268 -20.30 30.49 8.96
CA CYS A 268 -18.84 30.28 8.93
C CYS A 268 -18.43 29.12 9.85
N THR A 269 -19.11 28.97 10.99
CA THR A 269 -18.88 27.83 11.91
C THR A 269 -19.31 26.51 11.27
N GLN A 270 -20.46 26.51 10.60
CA GLN A 270 -20.98 25.33 9.90
C GLN A 270 -20.04 24.91 8.75
N ALA A 271 -19.63 25.86 7.91
CA ALA A 271 -18.66 25.62 6.85
C ALA A 271 -17.33 25.08 7.40
N SER A 272 -16.83 25.63 8.51
CA SER A 272 -15.61 25.13 9.17
C SER A 272 -15.74 23.65 9.56
N VAL A 273 -16.89 23.23 10.10
CA VAL A 273 -17.13 21.83 10.48
C VAL A 273 -17.19 20.93 9.25
N GLU A 274 -17.93 21.33 8.22
CA GLU A 274 -18.06 20.57 6.97
C GLU A 274 -16.71 20.40 6.25
N LEU A 275 -15.92 21.47 6.16
CA LEU A 275 -14.56 21.42 5.62
C LEU A 275 -13.68 20.43 6.41
N LYS A 276 -13.72 20.46 7.75
CA LYS A 276 -12.93 19.51 8.58
C LYS A 276 -13.31 18.06 8.34
N VAL A 277 -14.60 17.77 8.17
CA VAL A 277 -15.07 16.41 7.84
C VAL A 277 -14.50 15.96 6.49
N LEU A 278 -14.56 16.83 5.46
CA LEU A 278 -13.99 16.52 4.14
C LEU A 278 -12.47 16.34 4.21
N ILE A 279 -11.77 17.18 4.96
CA ILE A 279 -10.31 17.11 5.14
C ILE A 279 -9.90 15.81 5.81
N GLU A 280 -10.57 15.39 6.88
CA GLU A 280 -10.22 14.14 7.57
C GLU A 280 -10.50 12.92 6.69
N GLN A 281 -11.64 12.92 5.97
CA GLN A 281 -11.93 11.88 4.98
C GLN A 281 -10.90 11.82 3.86
N MET A 282 -10.36 12.96 3.40
CA MET A 282 -9.26 12.97 2.44
C MET A 282 -7.95 12.47 3.06
N ARG A 283 -7.65 12.86 4.29
CA ARG A 283 -6.43 12.48 5.01
C ARG A 283 -6.30 10.97 5.17
N GLU A 284 -7.39 10.28 5.48
CA GLU A 284 -7.43 8.81 5.52
C GLU A 284 -7.03 8.18 4.17
N GLN A 285 -7.50 8.75 3.05
CA GLN A 285 -7.19 8.24 1.72
C GLN A 285 -5.75 8.57 1.30
N VAL A 286 -5.26 9.77 1.65
CA VAL A 286 -3.90 10.22 1.37
C VAL A 286 -2.85 9.28 1.98
N GLN A 287 -3.14 8.70 3.14
CA GLN A 287 -2.27 7.72 3.77
C GLN A 287 -2.10 6.44 2.93
N ASN A 288 -2.98 6.17 1.97
CA ASN A 288 -2.91 5.01 1.08
C ASN A 288 -2.38 5.35 -0.32
N ILE A 289 -1.91 6.58 -0.55
CA ILE A 289 -1.40 7.04 -1.86
C ILE A 289 0.13 7.03 -1.89
N GLU A 290 0.71 6.32 -2.87
CA GLU A 290 2.13 6.39 -3.21
C GLU A 290 2.43 7.66 -4.03
#